data_AF-A0AAN7N9T8-F1
#
_entry.id   AF-A0AAN7N9T8-F1
#
_cell.length_a   1.000
_cell.length_b   1.000
_cell.length_c   1.000
_cell.angle_alpha   90.00
_cell.angle_beta   90.00
_cell.angle_gamma   90.00
#
_symmetry.space_group_name_H-M   'P 1'
#
loop_
_entity.id
_entity.type
_entity.pdbx_description
1 polymer ?
#
loop_
_entity_poly.entity_id
_entity_poly.type
_entity_poly.pdbx_seq_one_letter_code
_entity_poly.pdbx_strand_id
1 'polypeptide(L)'
;MAATAALVAAVLAAAALAGVEAQCPSPSALRTANGSRICAQLYADDSAYYNECCAGAVLVVDPGADVPYMPHNWAARVSSLVVGTRCELTVWPRAGKKGKSRRFSAGAVPRLQEVRRGLFSDWNDAIRGYYCKCN
;
A
#
# COMPACT_ATOMS: atom_id res chain seq x y z
N MET A 1 -18.73 -28.41 36.98
CA MET A 1 -18.22 -28.68 35.61
C MET A 1 -18.73 -27.70 34.55
N ALA A 2 -19.37 -26.56 34.90
CA ALA A 2 -19.88 -25.59 33.92
C ALA A 2 -19.00 -24.33 33.76
N ALA A 3 -18.12 -24.03 34.74
CA ALA A 3 -17.30 -22.82 34.74
C ALA A 3 -16.11 -22.88 33.76
N THR A 4 -15.58 -24.07 33.50
CA THR A 4 -14.42 -24.26 32.61
C THR A 4 -14.76 -24.17 31.13
N ALA A 5 -15.97 -24.59 30.73
CA ALA A 5 -16.42 -24.51 29.33
C ALA A 5 -16.63 -23.07 28.85
N ALA A 6 -17.11 -22.19 29.74
CA ALA A 6 -17.35 -20.78 29.43
C ALA A 6 -16.04 -19.99 29.19
N LEU A 7 -14.98 -20.31 29.93
CA LEU A 7 -13.67 -19.68 29.78
C LEU A 7 -12.99 -20.06 28.45
N VAL A 8 -13.12 -21.31 28.02
CA VAL A 8 -12.52 -21.77 26.75
C VAL A 8 -13.24 -21.14 25.54
N ALA A 9 -14.57 -20.97 25.61
CA ALA A 9 -15.33 -20.31 24.56
C ALA A 9 -14.98 -18.81 24.43
N ALA A 10 -14.73 -18.12 25.55
CA ALA A 10 -14.34 -16.71 25.53
C ALA A 10 -12.94 -16.47 24.94
N VAL A 11 -11.99 -17.39 25.17
CA VAL A 11 -10.62 -17.29 24.64
C VAL A 11 -10.58 -17.55 23.12
N LEU A 12 -11.41 -18.46 22.61
CA LEU A 12 -11.48 -18.74 21.17
C LEU A 12 -12.16 -17.61 20.37
N ALA A 13 -13.12 -16.88 20.97
CA ALA A 13 -13.74 -15.72 20.33
C ALA A 13 -12.79 -14.51 20.20
N ALA A 14 -11.84 -14.35 21.13
CA ALA A 14 -10.87 -13.25 21.09
C ALA A 14 -9.77 -13.45 20.02
N ALA A 15 -9.46 -14.69 19.63
CA ALA A 15 -8.46 -14.98 18.61
C ALA A 15 -8.95 -14.73 17.17
N ALA A 16 -10.26 -14.59 16.96
CA ALA A 16 -10.84 -14.37 15.63
C ALA A 16 -10.90 -12.89 15.20
N LEU A 17 -10.57 -11.94 16.09
CA LEU A 17 -10.61 -10.51 15.79
C LEU A 17 -9.29 -9.94 15.22
N ALA A 18 -8.24 -10.76 15.09
CA ALA A 18 -6.97 -10.34 14.48
C ALA A 18 -6.99 -10.41 12.93
N GLY A 19 -8.14 -10.16 12.31
CA GLY A 19 -8.34 -10.33 10.86
C GLY A 19 -9.27 -9.31 10.20
N VAL A 20 -9.58 -8.19 10.85
CA VAL A 20 -10.42 -7.13 10.26
C VAL A 20 -9.74 -5.77 10.38
N GLU A 21 -8.53 -5.64 9.85
CA GLU A 21 -7.97 -4.33 9.53
C GLU A 21 -8.15 -4.15 8.02
N ALA A 22 -9.40 -4.02 7.60
CA ALA A 22 -9.75 -3.61 6.26
C ALA A 22 -9.60 -2.07 6.21
N GLN A 23 -8.40 -1.60 6.49
CA GLN A 23 -7.96 -0.23 6.36
C GLN A 23 -6.47 -0.37 6.09
N CYS A 24 -6.01 0.22 4.99
CA CYS A 24 -4.61 0.19 4.59
C CYS A 24 -3.66 0.31 5.80
N PRO A 25 -2.58 -0.50 5.84
CA PRO A 25 -1.72 -0.54 7.01
C PRO A 25 -1.24 0.86 7.37
N SER A 26 -1.15 1.13 8.68
CA SER A 26 -0.64 2.41 9.15
C SER A 26 0.78 2.66 8.59
N PRO A 27 1.09 3.87 8.09
CA PRO A 27 2.43 4.26 7.67
C PRO A 27 3.53 3.96 8.69
N SER A 28 3.19 3.97 9.98
CA SER A 28 4.12 3.70 11.08
C SER A 28 4.39 2.21 11.28
N ALA A 29 3.46 1.36 10.84
CA ALA A 29 3.50 -0.09 10.94
C ALA A 29 4.19 -0.76 9.74
N LEU A 30 4.56 0.00 8.70
CA LEU A 30 5.26 -0.51 7.52
C LEU A 30 6.69 -0.97 7.86
N ARG A 31 6.81 -2.24 8.22
CA ARG A 31 8.07 -2.93 8.50
C ARG A 31 8.05 -4.34 7.92
N THR A 32 9.22 -4.80 7.47
CA THR A 32 9.42 -6.21 7.10
C THR A 32 9.35 -7.08 8.35
N ALA A 33 9.09 -8.39 8.18
CA ALA A 33 9.14 -9.37 9.27
C ALA A 33 10.46 -9.33 10.09
N ASN A 34 11.56 -8.95 9.45
CA ASN A 34 12.88 -8.77 10.07
C ASN A 34 13.06 -7.40 10.77
N GLY A 35 12.01 -6.58 10.86
CA GLY A 35 12.03 -5.25 11.48
C GLY A 35 12.61 -4.12 10.62
N SER A 36 13.06 -4.41 9.40
CA SER A 36 13.55 -3.39 8.46
C SER A 36 12.43 -2.41 8.06
N ARG A 37 12.79 -1.15 7.85
CA ARG A 37 11.83 -0.11 7.42
C ARG A 37 11.47 -0.34 5.95
N ILE A 38 10.17 -0.34 5.67
CA ILE A 38 9.65 -0.31 4.30
C ILE A 38 9.35 1.13 3.95
N CYS A 39 9.70 1.54 2.73
CA CYS A 39 9.36 2.89 2.29
C CYS A 39 7.92 3.01 1.87
N ALA A 40 7.46 2.12 1.01
CA ALA A 40 6.10 2.11 0.52
C ALA A 40 5.64 0.69 0.20
N GLN A 41 4.34 0.49 0.22
CA GLN A 41 3.69 -0.70 -0.31
C GLN A 41 2.72 -0.25 -1.39
N LEU A 42 2.80 -0.90 -2.55
CA LEU A 42 1.90 -0.66 -3.68
C LEU A 42 1.01 -1.88 -3.84
N TYR A 43 -0.29 -1.67 -4.05
CA TYR A 43 -1.26 -2.75 -4.20
C TYR A 43 -1.92 -2.66 -5.56
N ALA A 44 -2.23 -3.83 -6.12
CA ALA A 44 -2.84 -3.92 -7.44
C ALA A 44 -4.37 -4.05 -7.40
N ASP A 45 -4.94 -4.30 -6.23
CA ASP A 45 -6.37 -4.54 -6.10
C ASP A 45 -7.12 -3.20 -5.99
N ASP A 46 -8.20 -3.08 -6.76
CA ASP A 46 -9.17 -2.00 -6.67
C ASP A 46 -10.52 -2.58 -6.23
N SER A 47 -11.13 -1.99 -5.21
CA SER A 47 -12.46 -2.37 -4.74
C SER A 47 -13.33 -1.13 -4.56
N ALA A 48 -14.65 -1.32 -4.70
CA ALA A 48 -15.64 -0.31 -4.34
C ALA A 48 -15.64 -0.01 -2.84
N TYR A 49 -15.19 -0.97 -2.02
CA TYR A 49 -15.08 -0.82 -0.59
C TYR A 49 -13.64 -0.46 -0.21
N TYR A 50 -13.47 0.71 0.43
CA TYR A 50 -12.16 1.23 0.87
C TYR A 50 -11.33 0.24 1.69
N ASN A 51 -12.04 -0.65 2.36
CA ASN A 51 -11.49 -1.60 3.30
C ASN A 51 -10.75 -2.76 2.59
N GLU A 52 -11.07 -2.99 1.32
CA GLU A 52 -10.48 -4.04 0.47
C GLU A 52 -9.40 -3.50 -0.49
N CYS A 53 -9.22 -2.19 -0.63
CA CYS A 53 -8.29 -1.61 -1.61
C CYS A 53 -6.80 -1.88 -1.31
N CYS A 54 -6.45 -2.15 -0.05
CA CYS A 54 -5.07 -2.47 0.37
C CYS A 54 -4.90 -3.97 0.67
N ALA A 55 -5.59 -4.80 -0.12
CA ALA A 55 -5.52 -6.25 -0.03
C ALA A 55 -4.80 -6.85 -1.25
N GLY A 56 -4.63 -8.18 -1.22
CA GLY A 56 -4.15 -8.97 -2.36
C GLY A 56 -2.66 -8.81 -2.66
N ALA A 57 -2.34 -8.63 -3.94
CA ALA A 57 -0.96 -8.56 -4.40
C ALA A 57 -0.30 -7.26 -3.91
N VAL A 58 0.84 -7.38 -3.23
CA VAL A 58 1.61 -6.25 -2.73
C VAL A 58 3.03 -6.20 -3.32
N LEU A 59 3.46 -5.01 -3.71
CA LEU A 59 4.85 -4.71 -4.09
C LEU A 59 5.46 -3.88 -2.97
N VAL A 60 6.42 -4.49 -2.28
CA VAL A 60 7.20 -3.82 -1.23
C VAL A 60 8.28 -2.97 -1.90
N VAL A 61 8.37 -1.70 -1.49
CA VAL A 61 9.37 -0.75 -1.96
C VAL A 61 10.34 -0.44 -0.82
N ASP A 62 11.61 -0.76 -1.03
CA ASP A 62 12.67 -0.48 -0.07
C ASP A 62 13.03 1.02 0.00
N PRO A 63 13.54 1.51 1.14
CA PRO A 63 14.11 2.85 1.25
C PRO A 63 15.22 3.08 0.22
N GLY A 64 15.15 4.17 -0.55
CA GLY A 64 16.13 4.49 -1.58
C GLY A 64 15.95 3.73 -2.89
N ALA A 65 14.92 2.87 -3.00
CA ALA A 65 14.65 2.13 -4.23
C ALA A 65 14.37 3.09 -5.39
N ASP A 66 15.17 2.97 -6.44
CA ASP A 66 15.03 3.71 -7.69
C ASP A 66 14.72 2.73 -8.83
N VAL A 67 13.46 2.73 -9.26
CA VAL A 67 12.96 1.80 -10.28
C VAL A 67 12.39 2.61 -11.45
N PRO A 68 13.23 2.94 -12.46
CA PRO A 68 12.78 3.64 -13.65
C PRO A 68 11.88 2.77 -14.54
N TYR A 69 12.03 1.45 -14.47
CA TYR A 69 11.25 0.46 -15.22
C TYR A 69 10.64 -0.55 -14.25
N MET A 70 9.34 -0.44 -13.99
CA MET A 70 8.66 -1.43 -13.14
C MET A 70 8.66 -2.83 -13.76
N PRO A 71 8.63 -3.88 -12.92
CA PRO A 71 8.37 -5.24 -13.38
C PRO A 71 7.11 -5.31 -14.24
N HIS A 72 7.14 -6.14 -15.29
CA HIS A 72 6.06 -6.20 -16.29
C HIS A 72 4.69 -6.55 -15.67
N ASN A 73 4.67 -7.37 -14.62
CA ASN A 73 3.47 -7.75 -13.89
C ASN A 73 2.91 -6.65 -12.97
N TRP A 74 3.59 -5.51 -12.84
CA TRP A 74 3.22 -4.41 -11.95
C TRP A 74 3.04 -3.07 -12.66
N ALA A 75 3.70 -2.88 -13.81
CA ALA A 75 3.57 -1.66 -14.58
C ALA A 75 2.11 -1.42 -14.98
N ALA A 76 1.58 -0.24 -14.65
CA ALA A 76 0.19 0.16 -14.93
C ALA A 76 -0.87 -0.77 -14.29
N ARG A 77 -0.63 -1.20 -13.04
CA ARG A 77 -1.60 -1.99 -12.26
C ARG A 77 -1.83 -1.51 -10.84
N VAL A 78 -1.12 -0.47 -10.41
CA VAL A 78 -1.19 -0.02 -9.02
C VAL A 78 -2.44 0.83 -8.85
N SER A 79 -3.31 0.42 -7.92
CA SER A 79 -4.58 1.07 -7.63
C SER A 79 -4.60 1.72 -6.25
N SER A 80 -3.80 1.23 -5.31
CA SER A 80 -3.64 1.83 -4.00
C SER A 80 -2.17 1.79 -3.53
N LEU A 81 -1.83 2.67 -2.59
CA LEU A 81 -0.48 2.71 -2.02
C LEU A 81 -0.47 3.19 -0.58
N VAL A 82 0.55 2.80 0.15
CA VAL A 82 0.86 3.32 1.48
C VAL A 82 2.32 3.73 1.51
N VAL A 83 2.60 4.95 1.95
CA VAL A 83 3.96 5.47 2.14
C VAL A 83 4.25 5.55 3.63
N GLY A 84 5.40 5.00 4.03
CA GLY A 84 5.86 4.94 5.41
C GLY A 84 6.19 6.31 5.98
N THR A 85 6.22 6.41 7.31
CA THR A 85 6.58 7.65 7.99
C THR A 85 7.99 8.10 7.64
N ARG A 86 8.19 9.41 7.43
CA ARG A 86 9.47 10.02 7.02
C ARG A 86 9.95 9.58 5.62
N CYS A 87 9.10 8.92 4.85
CA CYS A 87 9.37 8.54 3.48
C CYS A 87 8.47 9.30 2.51
N GLU A 88 8.93 9.39 1.27
CA GLU A 88 8.28 10.05 0.17
C GLU A 88 8.44 9.19 -1.08
N LEU A 89 7.32 8.89 -1.71
CA LEU A 89 7.29 8.12 -2.94
C LEU A 89 7.02 9.05 -4.11
N THR A 90 7.95 9.13 -5.05
CA THR A 90 7.75 9.81 -6.32
C THR A 90 7.45 8.78 -7.40
N VAL A 91 6.39 8.99 -8.17
CA VAL A 91 5.95 8.08 -9.22
C VAL A 91 5.85 8.76 -10.57
N TRP A 92 6.01 7.99 -11.63
CA TRP A 92 5.92 8.43 -13.02
C TRP A 92 4.97 7.57 -13.84
N PRO A 93 4.22 8.19 -14.78
CA PRO A 93 3.23 7.48 -15.57
C PRO A 93 3.84 6.75 -16.79
N ARG A 94 5.09 7.06 -17.15
CA ARG A 94 5.79 6.46 -18.29
C ARG A 94 7.11 5.85 -17.81
N ALA A 95 7.45 4.70 -18.40
CA ALA A 95 8.70 4.01 -18.14
C ALA A 95 9.92 4.90 -18.45
N GLY A 96 11.02 4.69 -17.72
CA GLY A 96 12.19 5.55 -17.75
C GLY A 96 11.98 6.89 -17.06
N LYS A 97 11.08 6.96 -16.06
CA LYS A 97 10.74 8.19 -15.31
C LYS A 97 10.31 9.37 -16.18
N LYS A 98 9.50 9.11 -17.20
CA LYS A 98 9.03 10.14 -18.15
C LYS A 98 7.65 10.67 -17.78
N GLY A 99 7.34 11.89 -18.21
CA GLY A 99 6.05 12.55 -17.97
C GLY A 99 5.96 13.28 -16.63
N LYS A 100 4.79 13.82 -16.32
CA LYS A 100 4.54 14.56 -15.07
C LYS A 100 4.52 13.60 -13.88
N SER A 101 5.49 13.75 -12.99
CA SER A 101 5.56 12.96 -11.76
C SER A 101 4.54 13.42 -10.72
N ARG A 102 4.27 12.55 -9.76
CA ARG A 102 3.53 12.87 -8.53
C ARG A 102 4.33 12.38 -7.34
N ARG A 103 4.37 13.21 -6.29
CA ARG A 103 4.95 12.86 -5.00
C ARG A 103 3.84 12.57 -4.01
N PHE A 104 3.98 11.45 -3.31
CA PHE A 104 3.15 11.02 -2.21
C PHE A 104 3.98 11.10 -0.94
N SER A 105 3.49 11.85 0.04
CA SER A 105 4.07 11.92 1.38
C SER A 105 3.59 10.73 2.21
N ALA A 106 4.19 10.55 3.39
CA ALA A 106 3.75 9.57 4.38
C ALA A 106 2.22 9.58 4.58
N GLY A 107 1.60 8.41 4.45
CA GLY A 107 0.14 8.28 4.45
C GLY A 107 -0.33 7.06 3.66
N ALA A 108 -1.59 6.69 3.85
CA ALA A 108 -2.28 5.71 3.03
C ALA A 108 -3.11 6.43 1.95
N VAL A 109 -3.06 5.93 0.73
CA VAL A 109 -3.87 6.36 -0.41
C VAL A 109 -4.61 5.12 -0.92
N PRO A 110 -5.80 4.83 -0.37
CA PRO A 110 -6.55 3.63 -0.70
C PRO A 110 -7.05 3.62 -2.15
N ARG A 111 -7.27 4.79 -2.77
CA ARG A 111 -7.76 4.87 -4.15
C ARG A 111 -6.99 5.90 -4.95
N LEU A 112 -6.17 5.44 -5.89
CA LEU A 112 -5.45 6.31 -6.83
C LEU A 112 -6.38 6.93 -7.88
N GLN A 113 -7.58 6.36 -8.05
CA GLN A 113 -8.67 6.88 -8.89
C GLN A 113 -9.12 8.28 -8.45
N GLU A 114 -9.07 8.56 -7.15
CA GLU A 114 -9.40 9.88 -6.60
C GLU A 114 -8.27 10.90 -6.78
N VAL A 115 -7.05 10.40 -7.05
CA VAL A 115 -5.88 11.25 -7.23
C VAL A 115 -5.81 11.67 -8.69
N ARG A 116 -6.26 12.88 -8.97
CA ARG A 116 -6.24 13.46 -10.32
C ARG A 116 -4.83 13.54 -10.91
N ARG A 117 -4.73 13.15 -12.18
CA ARG A 117 -3.58 13.26 -13.08
C ARG A 117 -3.96 14.09 -14.31
N GLY A 118 -4.30 15.36 -14.09
CA GLY A 118 -4.79 16.26 -15.14
C GLY A 118 -6.31 16.42 -15.10
N LEU A 119 -6.90 16.84 -16.22
CA LEU A 119 -8.32 17.21 -16.29
C LEU A 119 -9.26 15.99 -16.45
N PHE A 120 -8.82 14.98 -17.20
CA PHE A 120 -9.63 13.79 -17.55
C PHE A 120 -8.95 12.46 -17.20
N SER A 121 -7.98 12.48 -16.28
CA SER A 121 -7.26 11.26 -15.90
C SER A 121 -6.89 11.30 -14.43
N ASP A 122 -6.64 10.12 -13.88
CA ASP A 122 -6.20 9.89 -12.51
C ASP A 122 -4.93 9.02 -12.47
N TRP A 123 -4.49 8.67 -11.27
CA TRP A 123 -3.29 7.87 -11.04
C TRP A 123 -3.54 6.36 -10.97
N ASN A 124 -4.80 5.92 -11.05
CA ASN A 124 -5.13 4.50 -11.07
C ASN A 124 -4.51 3.85 -12.30
N ASP A 125 -3.84 2.70 -12.10
CA ASP A 125 -3.19 1.94 -13.17
C ASP A 125 -2.24 2.78 -14.04
N ALA A 126 -1.74 3.89 -13.51
CA ALA A 126 -0.91 4.81 -14.27
C ALA A 126 0.58 4.62 -13.98
N ILE A 127 0.93 4.10 -12.80
CA ILE A 127 2.31 4.08 -12.31
C ILE A 127 3.15 3.06 -13.11
N ARG A 128 4.28 3.53 -13.67
CA ARG A 128 5.21 2.70 -14.45
C ARG A 128 6.68 2.81 -14.02
N GLY A 129 6.96 3.74 -13.12
CA GLY A 129 8.26 3.92 -12.50
C GLY A 129 8.09 4.66 -11.18
N TYR A 130 9.01 4.41 -10.24
CA TYR A 130 8.96 5.02 -8.92
C TYR A 130 10.37 5.24 -8.36
N TYR A 131 10.44 6.14 -7.39
CA TYR A 131 11.61 6.42 -6.59
C TYR A 131 11.14 6.70 -5.18
N CYS A 132 11.70 5.97 -4.23
CA CYS A 132 11.48 6.22 -2.82
C CYS A 132 12.67 6.98 -2.22
N LYS A 133 12.38 8.03 -1.45
CA LYS A 133 13.33 8.65 -0.53
C LYS A 133 12.81 8.61 0.91
N CYS A 134 13.61 8.13 1.84
CA CYS A 134 13.35 8.23 3.28
C CYS A 134 14.42 9.11 3.94
N ASN A 135 14.03 9.92 4.92
CA ASN A 135 14.93 10.77 5.70
C ASN A 135 15.04 10.31 7.16
#